data_AF-A0ABD5T304-F1
#
_entry.id   AF-A0ABD5T304-F1
#
_cell.length_a   1.000
_cell.length_b   1.000
_cell.length_c   1.000
_cell.angle_alpha   90.00
_cell.angle_beta   90.00
_cell.angle_gamma   90.00
#
_symmetry.space_group_name_H-M   'P 1'
#
loop_
_entity.id
_entity.type
_entity.pdbx_description
1 polymer ?
#
loop_
_entity_poly.entity_id
_entity_poly.type
_entity_poly.pdbx_seq_one_letter_code
_entity_poly.pdbx_strand_id
1 'polypeptide(L)' 'MVDLSARTDRLDEYLDARGLEAVWFAKPNGFAWLTGGDNVVDDDADIGVAAAGYDGELRVIADNIEADRL' A
#
# COMPACT_ATOMS: atom_id res chain seq x y z
N MET A 1 0.55 5.92 17.08
CA MET A 1 0.96 4.81 16.21
C MET A 1 -0.32 4.21 15.66
N VAL A 2 -0.58 4.33 14.36
CA VAL A 2 -1.84 3.80 13.81
C VAL A 2 -1.82 2.29 13.96
N ASP A 3 -2.92 1.73 14.46
CA ASP A 3 -3.03 0.30 14.71
C ASP A 3 -3.16 -0.43 13.36
N LEU A 4 -2.15 -1.26 13.04
CA LEU A 4 -2.10 -2.00 11.79
C LEU A 4 -3.27 -3.00 11.70
N SER A 5 -3.70 -3.57 12.84
CA SER A 5 -4.83 -4.49 12.90
C SER A 5 -6.15 -3.80 12.56
N ALA A 6 -6.40 -2.63 13.14
CA ALA A 6 -7.59 -1.83 12.82
C ALA A 6 -7.63 -1.39 11.34
N ARG A 7 -6.47 -1.27 10.67
CA ARG A 7 -6.41 -1.03 9.23
C ARG A 7 -6.75 -2.26 8.41
N THR A 8 -6.17 -3.41 8.74
CA THR A 8 -6.45 -4.65 8.01
C THR A 8 -7.92 -5.04 8.16
N ASP A 9 -8.52 -4.90 9.34
CA ASP A 9 -9.95 -5.15 9.58
C ASP A 9 -10.83 -4.27 8.66
N ARG A 10 -10.48 -2.99 8.52
CA ARG A 10 -11.17 -2.06 7.62
C ARG A 10 -11.02 -2.45 6.14
N LEU A 11 -9.88 -3.02 5.76
CA LEU A 11 -9.63 -3.45 4.39
C LEU A 11 -10.38 -4.75 4.08
N ASP A 12 -10.45 -5.69 5.02
CA ASP A 12 -11.28 -6.89 4.91
C ASP A 12 -12.75 -6.52 4.67
N GLU A 13 -13.33 -5.67 5.52
CA GLU A 13 -14.70 -5.19 5.34
C GLU A 13 -14.92 -4.51 3.98
N TYR A 14 -13.94 -3.73 3.52
CA TYR A 14 -13.99 -3.03 2.24
C TYR A 14 -14.00 -3.99 1.05
N LEU A 15 -13.17 -5.02 1.10
CA LEU A 15 -13.00 -6.03 0.06
C LEU A 15 -14.24 -6.93 -0.02
N ASP A 16 -14.71 -7.43 1.13
CA ASP A 16 -15.95 -8.21 1.24
C ASP A 16 -17.16 -7.44 0.69
N ALA A 17 -17.32 -6.19 1.11
CA ALA A 17 -18.44 -5.35 0.67
C ALA A 17 -18.44 -5.07 -0.84
N ARG A 18 -17.30 -5.21 -1.52
CA ARG A 18 -17.14 -4.96 -2.96
C ARG A 18 -16.93 -6.23 -3.79
N GLY A 19 -16.80 -7.40 -3.16
CA GLY A 19 -16.45 -8.65 -3.84
C GLY A 19 -15.09 -8.57 -4.53
N LEU A 20 -14.12 -7.92 -3.90
CA LEU A 20 -12.75 -7.76 -4.41
C LEU A 20 -11.81 -8.67 -3.63
N GLU A 21 -10.77 -9.18 -4.31
CA GLU A 21 -9.77 -10.06 -3.68
C GLU A 21 -8.57 -9.28 -3.11
N ALA A 22 -8.31 -8.08 -3.62
CA ALA A 22 -7.18 -7.26 -3.18
C ALA A 22 -7.38 -5.76 -3.46
N VAL A 23 -6.60 -4.94 -2.75
CA VAL A 23 -6.46 -3.50 -3.01
C VAL A 23 -4.99 -3.10 -3.08
N TRP A 24 -4.66 -2.16 -3.96
CA TRP A 24 -3.29 -1.69 -4.18
C TRP A 24 -3.21 -0.17 -4.18
N PHE A 25 -2.22 0.38 -3.48
CA PHE A 25 -1.97 1.80 -3.33
C PHE A 25 -0.61 2.15 -3.93
N ALA A 26 -0.62 2.72 -5.12
CA ALA A 26 0.58 3.24 -5.80
C ALA A 26 0.75 4.76 -5.62
N LYS A 27 -0.31 5.49 -5.28
CA LYS A 27 -0.20 6.93 -5.01
C LYS A 27 0.43 7.18 -3.63
N PRO A 28 1.26 8.23 -3.47
CA PRO A 28 2.06 8.43 -2.25
C PRO A 28 1.24 8.49 -0.96
N ASN A 29 0.12 9.22 -0.99
CA ASN A 29 -0.78 9.34 0.16
C ASN A 29 -1.40 7.99 0.58
N GLY A 30 -1.73 7.13 -0.38
CA GLY A 30 -2.26 5.79 -0.11
C GLY A 30 -1.19 4.83 0.37
N PHE A 31 0.00 4.86 -0.25
CA PHE A 31 1.14 4.05 0.14
C PHE A 31 1.57 4.38 1.58
N ALA A 32 1.83 5.65 1.87
CA ALA A 32 2.19 6.13 3.21
C ALA A 32 1.09 5.88 4.24
N TRP A 33 -0.19 5.96 3.83
CA TRP A 33 -1.27 5.51 4.70
C TRP A 33 -1.15 4.04 5.03
N LEU A 34 -0.88 3.14 4.07
CA LEU A 34 -0.84 1.71 4.38
C LEU A 34 0.42 1.30 5.16
N THR A 35 1.60 1.80 4.78
CA THR A 35 2.91 1.33 5.28
C THR A 35 3.56 2.26 6.29
N GLY A 36 3.23 3.55 6.27
CA GLY A 36 3.98 4.60 6.96
C GLY A 36 5.28 5.02 6.24
N GLY A 37 5.62 4.40 5.11
CA GLY A 37 6.81 4.70 4.30
C GLY A 37 6.53 5.64 3.13
N ASP A 38 7.54 5.83 2.29
CA ASP A 38 7.51 6.70 1.11
C ASP A 38 7.90 5.92 -0.15
N ASN A 39 7.07 5.96 -1.18
CA ASN A 39 7.31 5.31 -2.47
C ASN A 39 7.68 6.30 -3.58
N VAL A 40 7.90 7.58 -3.28
CA VAL A 40 8.29 8.60 -4.26
C VAL A 40 9.80 8.58 -4.47
N VAL A 41 10.20 8.74 -5.73
CA VAL A 41 11.60 8.99 -6.15
C VAL A 41 11.66 10.21 -7.04
N ASP A 42 10.65 10.35 -7.90
CA ASP A 42 10.40 11.49 -8.76
C ASP A 42 9.15 12.22 -8.25
N ASP A 43 9.31 13.45 -7.77
CA ASP A 43 8.24 14.27 -7.19
C ASP A 43 7.24 14.78 -8.25
N ASP A 44 7.60 14.72 -9.54
CA ASP A 44 6.71 15.04 -10.65
C ASP A 44 5.84 13.85 -11.09
N ALA A 45 6.04 12.65 -10.53
CA ALA A 45 5.29 11.43 -10.88
C ALA A 45 4.00 11.25 -10.06
N ASP A 46 2.89 10.96 -10.73
CA ASP A 46 1.57 10.76 -10.10
C ASP A 46 1.46 9.46 -9.26
N ILE A 47 2.35 8.49 -9.48
CA ILE A 47 2.46 7.22 -8.76
C ILE A 47 3.91 7.01 -8.33
N GLY A 48 4.12 6.36 -7.19
CA GLY A 48 5.44 5.99 -6.73
C GLY A 48 6.00 4.76 -7.44
N VAL A 49 7.28 4.47 -7.18
CA VAL A 49 8.02 3.32 -7.74
C VAL A 49 7.63 1.98 -7.10
N ALA A 50 6.78 2.02 -6.08
CA ALA A 50 6.27 0.85 -5.39
C ALA A 50 4.77 0.97 -5.12
N ALA A 51 4.11 -0.18 -5.00
CA ALA A 51 2.73 -0.28 -4.57
C ALA A 51 2.64 -1.14 -3.31
N ALA A 52 1.91 -0.66 -2.32
CA ALA A 52 1.56 -1.44 -1.15
C ALA A 52 0.15 -2.00 -1.33
N GLY A 53 -0.06 -3.27 -0.96
CA GLY A 53 -1.32 -3.95 -1.17
C GLY A 53 -1.72 -4.83 0.00
N TYR A 54 -2.99 -5.22 -0.03
CA TYR A 54 -3.59 -6.12 0.93
C TYR A 54 -4.50 -7.11 0.19
N ASP A 55 -4.27 -8.40 0.43
CA ASP A 55 -5.01 -9.55 -0.13
C ASP A 55 -5.38 -10.58 0.96
N GLY A 56 -5.47 -10.12 2.21
CA GLY A 56 -5.44 -10.93 3.43
C GLY A 56 -4.08 -10.88 4.13
N GLU A 57 -3.02 -10.57 3.38
CA GLU A 57 -1.69 -10.26 3.90
C GLU A 57 -1.21 -8.91 3.36
N LEU A 58 -0.38 -8.20 4.14
CA LEU A 58 0.23 -6.96 3.67
C LEU A 58 1.43 -7.28 2.77
N ARG A 59 1.47 -6.65 1.59
CA ARG A 59 2.53 -6.85 0.59
C ARG A 59 3.01 -5.53 0.02
N VAL A 60 4.26 -5.50 -0.42
CA VAL A 60 4.83 -4.40 -1.22
C VAL A 60 5.41 -4.99 -2.49
N ILE A 61 5.08 -4.39 -3.63
CA ILE A 61 5.71 -4.67 -4.93
C ILE A 61 6.49 -3.42 -5.31
N ALA A 62 7.78 -3.58 -5.56
CA ALA A 62 8.68 -2.52 -5.98
C ALA A 62 9.54 -2.98 -7.17
N ASP A 63 10.04 -2.02 -7.95
CA ASP A 63 11.15 -2.26 -8.86
C ASP A 63 12.37 -2.81 -8.10
N ASN A 64 13.13 -3.71 -8.72
CA ASN A 64 14.13 -4.59 -8.09
C ASN A 64 15.31 -3.86 -7.44
N ILE A 65 15.48 -2.57 -7.76
CA ILE A 65 16.56 -1.71 -7.24
C ILE A 65 16.14 -0.93 -5.99
N GLU A 66 14.86 -0.98 -5.58
CA GLU A 66 14.31 -0.10 -4.55
C GLU A 66 13.86 -0.83 -3.26
N ALA A 67 13.91 -2.17 -3.24
CA ALA A 67 13.42 -2.98 -2.13
C ALA A 67 14.14 -2.70 -0.79
N ASP A 68 15.43 -2.35 -0.81
CA ASP A 68 16.20 -2.06 0.41
C ASP A 68 15.92 -0.67 1.02
N ARG A 69 15.19 0.20 0.30
CA ARG A 69 14.87 1.57 0.74
C ARG A 69 13.49 1.70 1.40
N LEU A 70 12.57 0.77 1.10
CA LEU A 70 11.14 0.86 1.44
C LEU A 70 10.81 0.31 2.82
#